data_AF-A0A842VDQ2-F1
#
_entry.id   AF-A0A842VDQ2-F1
#
_cell.length_a   1.000
_cell.length_b   1.000
_cell.length_c   1.000
_cell.angle_alpha   90.00
_cell.angle_beta   90.00
_cell.angle_gamma   90.00
#
_symmetry.space_group_name_H-M   'P 1'
#
loop_
_entity.id
_entity.type
_entity.pdbx_description
1 polymer ?
#
loop_
_entity_poly.entity_id
_entity_poly.type
_entity_poly.pdbx_seq_one_letter_code
_entity_poly.pdbx_strand_id
1 'polypeptide(L)'
;YLIADKNSNLARIETAAEEIVVTEPKDGFIATTNHALSPQMKKYINPAFRFENSVERYNRVLNWYEKTKGKISVENMKKILSDHERGVCSHFKFAGETTSTIWSWISLLGRNAVEICDGSPCKNDYIADYF
;
A
#
# COMPACT_ATOMS: atom_id res chain seq x y z
N TYR A 1 -0.68 5.36 -8.28
CA TYR A 1 -1.27 4.04 -8.60
C TYR A 1 -0.18 2.97 -8.60
N LEU A 2 -0.54 1.74 -8.27
CA LEU A 2 0.31 0.57 -8.44
C LEU A 2 -0.41 -0.37 -9.41
N ILE A 3 0.31 -0.90 -10.39
CA ILE A 3 -0.19 -1.87 -11.35
C ILE A 3 0.67 -3.12 -11.24
N ALA A 4 0.02 -4.27 -11.31
CA ALA A 4 0.66 -5.57 -11.33
C ALA A 4 -0.09 -6.49 -12.31
N ASP A 5 0.63 -7.38 -13.00
CA ASP A 5 0.04 -8.41 -13.86
C ASP A 5 0.39 -9.84 -13.43
N LYS A 6 -0.27 -10.82 -14.04
CA LYS A 6 -0.05 -12.26 -13.77
C LYS A 6 1.38 -12.73 -14.08
N ASN A 7 2.14 -11.97 -14.87
CA ASN A 7 3.52 -12.28 -15.25
C ASN A 7 4.52 -11.61 -14.30
N SER A 8 4.06 -11.04 -13.17
CA SER A 8 4.89 -10.34 -12.19
C SER A 8 5.52 -9.06 -12.72
N ASN A 9 4.96 -8.47 -13.78
CA ASN A 9 5.30 -7.11 -14.16
C ASN A 9 4.64 -6.15 -13.15
N LEU A 10 5.42 -5.25 -12.57
CA LEU A 10 4.96 -4.29 -11.58
C LEU A 10 5.33 -2.89 -12.07
N ALA A 11 4.47 -1.91 -11.80
CA ALA A 11 4.80 -0.52 -12.04
C ALA A 11 4.08 0.39 -11.05
N ARG A 12 4.79 1.39 -10.53
CA ARG A 12 4.16 2.53 -9.86
C ARG A 12 3.98 3.64 -10.87
N ILE A 13 2.78 4.17 -10.94
CA ILE A 13 2.42 5.30 -11.80
C ILE A 13 2.00 6.46 -10.92
N GLU A 14 2.69 7.59 -11.06
CA GLU A 14 2.32 8.87 -10.48
C GLU A 14 1.86 9.80 -11.60
N THR A 15 0.75 10.52 -11.42
CA THR A 15 0.11 11.29 -12.50
C THR A 15 -0.34 12.67 -12.02
N ALA A 16 -0.14 13.67 -12.86
CA ALA A 16 -0.82 14.96 -12.87
C ALA A 16 -1.50 15.14 -14.24
N ALA A 17 -2.24 16.25 -14.45
CA ALA A 17 -2.87 16.50 -15.74
C ALA A 17 -1.83 16.65 -16.87
N GLU A 18 -0.65 17.18 -16.54
CA GLU A 18 0.40 17.53 -17.49
C GLU A 18 1.55 16.51 -17.55
N GLU A 19 1.60 15.55 -16.63
CA GLU A 19 2.77 14.67 -16.50
C GLU A 19 2.45 13.29 -15.91
N ILE A 20 3.10 12.27 -16.46
CA ILE A 20 3.01 10.89 -16.00
C ILE A 20 4.42 10.39 -15.72
N VAL A 21 4.63 9.82 -14.53
CA VAL A 21 5.89 9.20 -14.12
C VAL A 21 5.64 7.73 -13.85
N VAL A 22 6.30 6.87 -14.62
CA VAL A 22 6.29 5.42 -14.42
C VAL A 22 7.60 5.01 -13.74
N THR A 23 7.51 4.20 -12.70
CA THR A 23 8.65 3.69 -11.94
C THR A 23 8.58 2.17 -11.85
N GLU A 24 9.64 1.52 -12.31
CA GLU A 24 9.85 0.08 -12.21
C GLU A 24 10.17 -0.37 -10.77
N PRO A 25 9.90 -1.62 -10.41
CA PRO A 25 10.24 -2.15 -9.10
C PRO A 25 11.74 -2.22 -8.91
N LYS A 26 12.16 -2.07 -7.65
CA LYS A 26 13.54 -2.33 -7.23
C LYS A 26 13.57 -3.68 -6.53
N ASP A 27 14.45 -4.57 -6.98
CA ASP A 27 14.62 -5.90 -6.38
C ASP A 27 13.28 -6.69 -6.27
N GLY A 28 12.44 -6.59 -7.31
CA GLY A 28 11.12 -7.24 -7.35
C GLY A 28 10.05 -6.63 -6.44
N PHE A 29 10.32 -5.47 -5.85
CA PHE A 29 9.43 -4.81 -4.90
C PHE A 29 9.18 -3.34 -5.24
N ILE A 30 7.95 -2.92 -5.01
CA ILE A 30 7.54 -1.52 -5.13
C ILE A 30 6.34 -1.25 -4.24
N ALA A 31 6.28 -0.04 -3.70
CA ALA A 31 5.19 0.41 -2.84
C ALA A 31 4.77 1.83 -3.21
N THR A 32 3.55 2.19 -2.82
CA THR A 32 3.05 3.55 -2.90
C THR A 32 2.06 3.81 -1.78
N THR A 33 1.98 5.05 -1.32
CA THR A 33 0.93 5.51 -0.41
C THR A 33 0.20 6.68 -1.06
N ASN A 34 0.06 7.83 -0.40
CA ASN A 34 -0.73 8.96 -0.91
C ASN A 34 0.13 10.20 -1.25
N HIS A 35 1.44 10.16 -1.02
CA HIS A 35 2.34 11.29 -1.28
C HIS A 35 3.18 11.03 -2.54
N ALA A 36 3.59 12.11 -3.20
CA ALA A 36 4.50 12.03 -4.34
C ALA A 36 5.90 11.58 -3.91
N LEU A 37 6.41 10.57 -4.60
CA LEU A 37 7.74 9.99 -4.40
C LEU A 37 8.73 10.55 -5.41
N SER A 38 8.34 10.65 -6.69
CA SER A 38 9.22 11.18 -7.74
C SER A 38 9.41 12.70 -7.59
N PRO A 39 10.64 13.22 -7.79
CA PRO A 39 10.90 14.66 -7.82
C PRO A 39 10.01 15.42 -8.80
N GLN A 40 9.75 14.80 -9.96
CA GLN A 40 8.86 15.32 -11.00
C GLN A 40 7.44 15.51 -10.50
N MET A 41 6.90 14.55 -9.74
CA MET A 41 5.53 14.64 -9.24
C MET A 41 5.41 15.60 -8.05
N LYS A 42 6.46 15.76 -7.24
CA LYS A 42 6.45 16.65 -6.06
C LYS A 42 6.09 18.10 -6.38
N LYS A 43 6.38 18.59 -7.60
CA LYS A 43 6.04 19.98 -8.00
C LYS A 43 4.54 20.22 -8.19
N TYR A 44 3.74 19.16 -8.39
CA TYR A 44 2.28 19.25 -8.52
C TYR A 44 1.54 19.09 -7.18
N ILE A 45 2.27 18.81 -6.10
CA ILE A 45 1.67 18.64 -4.78
C ILE A 45 1.48 20.01 -4.13
N ASN A 46 0.25 20.28 -3.70
CA ASN A 46 -0.04 21.49 -2.93
C ASN A 46 0.65 21.39 -1.56
N PRO A 47 1.56 22.33 -1.22
CA PRO A 47 2.37 22.27 0.00
C PRO A 47 1.55 22.43 1.30
N ALA A 48 0.29 22.87 1.20
CA ALA A 48 -0.61 22.92 2.36
C ALA A 48 -1.09 21.53 2.79
N PHE A 49 -1.00 20.51 1.93
CA PHE A 49 -1.34 19.14 2.33
C PHE A 49 -0.24 18.52 3.18
N ARG A 50 -0.67 17.97 4.30
CA ARG A 50 0.13 17.24 5.27
C ARG A 50 0.15 15.75 4.93
N PHE A 51 1.34 15.23 4.65
CA PHE A 51 1.56 13.85 4.21
C PHE A 51 2.35 13.01 5.21
N GLU A 52 2.53 13.47 6.45
CA GLU A 52 3.34 12.81 7.47
C GLU A 52 2.89 11.35 7.66
N ASN A 53 1.58 11.11 7.86
CA ASN A 53 1.03 9.75 7.95
C ASN A 53 1.25 8.91 6.68
N SER A 54 1.31 9.54 5.51
CA SER A 54 1.58 8.88 4.23
C SER A 54 3.03 8.45 4.10
N VAL A 55 3.94 9.31 4.56
CA VAL A 55 5.39 9.06 4.61
C VAL A 55 5.73 7.98 5.63
N GLU A 56 5.12 8.03 6.82
CA GLU A 56 5.32 7.03 7.88
C GLU A 56 4.91 5.63 7.43
N ARG A 57 3.71 5.48 6.85
CA ARG A 57 3.23 4.20 6.30
C ARG A 57 4.14 3.67 5.20
N TYR A 58 4.62 4.55 4.33
CA TYR A 58 5.53 4.16 3.25
C TYR A 58 6.85 3.63 3.82
N ASN A 59 7.47 4.38 4.73
CA ASN A 59 8.71 3.96 5.40
C ASN A 59 8.50 2.68 6.22
N ARG A 60 7.32 2.50 6.82
CA ARG A 60 6.98 1.28 7.55
C ARG A 60 6.98 0.05 6.63
N VAL A 61 6.37 0.16 5.45
CA VAL A 61 6.35 -0.90 4.43
C VAL A 61 7.75 -1.18 3.87
N LEU A 62 8.55 -0.15 3.57
CA LEU A 62 9.94 -0.35 3.14
C LEU A 62 10.78 -1.07 4.20
N ASN A 63 10.71 -0.61 5.45
CA ASN A 63 11.45 -1.22 6.55
C ASN A 63 11.02 -2.66 6.83
N TRP A 64 9.73 -2.98 6.65
CA TRP A 64 9.24 -4.34 6.73
C TRP A 64 9.85 -5.21 5.62
N TYR A 65 9.85 -4.73 4.37
CA TYR A 65 10.43 -5.45 3.24
C TYR A 65 11.91 -5.77 3.46
N GLU A 66 12.70 -4.77 3.85
CA GLU A 66 14.12 -4.94 4.19
C GLU A 66 14.34 -5.99 5.30
N LYS A 67 13.53 -5.94 6.36
CA LYS A 67 13.62 -6.91 7.48
C LYS A 67 13.25 -8.32 7.06
N THR A 68 12.33 -8.48 6.11
CA THR A 68 11.97 -9.79 5.56
C THR A 68 13.02 -10.32 4.59
N LYS A 69 14.02 -9.51 4.19
CA LYS A 69 15.04 -9.85 3.18
C LYS A 69 14.41 -10.35 1.89
N GLY A 70 13.30 -9.73 1.47
CA GLY A 70 12.54 -10.12 0.30
C GLY A 70 11.67 -11.38 0.46
N LYS A 71 11.68 -12.04 1.62
CA LYS A 71 10.84 -13.23 1.86
C LYS A 71 9.41 -12.81 2.16
N ILE A 72 8.56 -12.80 1.15
CA ILE A 72 7.15 -12.45 1.26
C ILE A 72 6.30 -13.72 1.36
N SER A 73 5.38 -13.75 2.31
CA SER A 73 4.34 -14.78 2.46
C SER A 73 2.99 -14.10 2.68
N VAL A 74 1.89 -14.82 2.42
CA VAL A 74 0.55 -14.29 2.74
C VAL A 74 0.46 -13.88 4.21
N GLU A 75 0.98 -14.72 5.11
CA GLU A 75 0.92 -14.47 6.55
C GLU A 75 1.66 -13.18 6.94
N ASN A 76 2.85 -12.92 6.39
CA ASN A 76 3.59 -11.71 6.71
C ASN A 76 3.01 -10.45 6.03
N MET A 77 2.37 -10.61 4.87
CA MET A 77 1.56 -9.56 4.23
C MET A 77 0.36 -9.18 5.10
N LYS A 78 -0.39 -10.16 5.62
CA LYS A 78 -1.49 -9.90 6.57
C LYS A 78 -0.98 -9.14 7.80
N LYS A 79 0.17 -9.54 8.36
CA LYS A 79 0.76 -8.86 9.52
C LYS A 79 1.08 -7.39 9.26
N ILE A 80 1.70 -7.06 8.12
CA ILE A 80 2.02 -5.65 7.81
C ILE A 80 0.77 -4.84 7.45
N LEU A 81 -0.21 -5.44 6.77
CA LEU A 81 -1.48 -4.78 6.45
C LEU A 81 -2.36 -4.55 7.68
N SER A 82 -2.23 -5.41 8.70
CA SER A 82 -2.93 -5.30 9.99
C SER A 82 -2.22 -4.40 11.00
N ASP A 83 -1.08 -3.80 10.62
CA ASP A 83 -0.31 -2.95 11.53
C ASP A 83 -1.05 -1.64 11.84
N HIS A 84 -1.79 -1.65 12.94
CA HIS A 84 -2.52 -0.50 13.47
C HIS A 84 -1.57 0.55 14.05
N GLU A 85 -0.66 0.13 14.93
CA GLU A 85 0.20 1.05 15.70
C GLU A 85 1.08 1.92 14.81
N ARG A 86 1.50 1.39 13.65
CA ARG A 86 2.37 2.11 12.70
C ARG A 86 1.66 2.45 11.40
N GLY A 87 0.33 2.39 11.43
CA GLY A 87 -0.56 3.16 10.56
C GLY A 87 -0.96 2.53 9.24
N VAL A 88 -0.50 1.34 8.87
CA VAL A 88 -0.96 0.71 7.59
C VAL A 88 -2.45 0.38 7.70
N CYS A 89 -2.87 -0.24 8.80
CA CYS A 89 -4.27 -0.32 9.19
C CYS A 89 -4.65 1.00 9.86
N SER A 90 -5.25 1.92 9.12
CA SER A 90 -5.49 3.27 9.61
C SER A 90 -6.71 3.32 10.51
N HIS A 91 -6.59 4.01 11.64
CA HIS A 91 -7.69 4.41 12.52
C HIS A 91 -7.43 5.82 13.00
N PHE A 92 -8.32 6.76 12.72
CA PHE A 92 -8.18 8.14 13.20
C PHE A 92 -9.54 8.80 13.38
N LYS A 93 -9.60 9.83 14.24
CA LYS A 93 -10.79 10.66 14.39
C LYS A 93 -10.71 11.86 13.47
N PHE A 94 -11.77 12.14 12.73
CA PHE A 94 -11.89 13.31 11.88
C PHE A 94 -13.28 13.92 12.06
N ALA A 95 -13.33 15.20 12.44
CA ALA A 95 -14.59 15.92 12.68
C ALA A 95 -15.55 15.23 13.68
N GLY A 96 -15.02 14.55 14.70
CA GLY A 96 -15.81 13.82 15.70
C GLY A 96 -16.15 12.38 15.30
N GLU A 97 -15.99 12.02 14.03
CA GLU A 97 -16.23 10.68 13.50
C GLU A 97 -14.96 9.83 13.52
N THR A 98 -15.12 8.51 13.63
CA THR A 98 -13.99 7.57 13.51
C THR A 98 -13.86 7.09 12.07
N THR A 99 -12.76 7.42 11.43
CA THR A 99 -12.37 6.90 10.12
C THR A 99 -11.42 5.72 10.32
N SER A 100 -11.58 4.67 9.51
CA SER A 100 -10.66 3.53 9.53
C SER A 100 -10.50 2.88 8.16
N THR A 101 -9.55 1.95 8.04
CA THR A 101 -9.43 1.09 6.86
C THR A 101 -10.75 0.36 6.63
N ILE A 102 -11.36 0.61 5.47
CA ILE A 102 -12.68 0.10 5.08
C ILE A 102 -12.58 -1.36 4.59
N TRP A 103 -11.48 -1.73 3.93
CA TRP A 103 -11.22 -3.09 3.46
C TRP A 103 -9.72 -3.25 3.19
N SER A 104 -9.25 -4.49 3.12
CA SER A 104 -7.88 -4.84 2.74
C SER A 104 -7.88 -6.10 1.87
N TRP A 105 -6.92 -6.23 0.97
CA TRP A 105 -6.83 -7.41 0.11
C TRP A 105 -5.39 -7.75 -0.27
N ILE A 106 -5.16 -9.02 -0.60
CA ILE A 106 -3.89 -9.57 -1.08
C ILE A 106 -4.20 -10.40 -2.32
N SER A 107 -3.63 -10.04 -3.49
CA SER A 107 -3.75 -10.86 -4.70
C SER A 107 -2.54 -11.77 -4.89
N LEU A 108 -2.81 -13.05 -5.08
CA LEU A 108 -1.85 -14.08 -5.42
C LEU A 108 -1.85 -14.25 -6.95
N LEU A 109 -1.13 -13.35 -7.63
CA LEU A 109 -1.15 -13.22 -9.10
C LEU A 109 -0.87 -14.53 -9.85
N GLY A 110 0.02 -15.39 -9.34
CA GLY A 110 0.33 -16.70 -9.94
C GLY A 110 -0.67 -17.82 -9.61
N ARG A 111 -1.69 -17.55 -8.79
CA ARG A 111 -2.68 -18.54 -8.32
C ARG A 111 -4.12 -18.14 -8.62
N ASN A 112 -4.35 -17.01 -9.30
CA ASN A 112 -5.69 -16.45 -9.55
C ASN A 112 -6.58 -16.42 -8.29
N ALA A 113 -5.98 -16.07 -7.15
CA ALA A 113 -6.67 -16.02 -5.87
C ALA A 113 -6.51 -14.65 -5.25
N VAL A 114 -7.52 -14.22 -4.51
CA VAL A 114 -7.46 -13.00 -3.71
C VAL A 114 -7.89 -13.33 -2.30
N GLU A 115 -7.22 -12.75 -1.31
CA GLU A 115 -7.68 -12.77 0.07
C GLU A 115 -8.21 -11.40 0.43
N ILE A 116 -9.44 -11.32 0.91
CA ILE A 116 -10.14 -10.06 1.21
C ILE A 116 -10.51 -10.05 2.69
N CYS A 117 -10.27 -8.91 3.32
CA CYS A 117 -10.74 -8.55 4.65
C CYS A 117 -11.74 -7.41 4.50
N ASP A 118 -13.00 -7.66 4.86
CA ASP A 118 -14.01 -6.62 5.00
C ASP A 118 -13.79 -5.88 6.33
N GLY A 119 -13.66 -4.56 6.28
CA GLY A 119 -13.24 -3.75 7.42
C GLY A 119 -11.73 -3.72 7.66
N SER A 120 -11.37 -3.28 8.87
CA SER A 120 -9.97 -3.08 9.26
C SER A 120 -9.29 -4.43 9.55
N PRO A 121 -8.16 -4.76 8.90
CA PRO A 121 -7.49 -6.06 9.05
C PRO A 121 -6.88 -6.31 10.43
N CYS A 122 -6.73 -5.29 11.28
CA CYS A 122 -6.37 -5.50 12.69
C CYS A 122 -7.50 -6.06 13.56
N LYS A 123 -8.74 -6.12 13.05
CA LYS A 123 -9.93 -6.55 13.81
C LYS A 123 -10.74 -7.64 13.10
N ASN A 124 -10.45 -7.90 11.83
CA ASN A 124 -11.22 -8.81 10.99
C ASN A 124 -10.28 -9.78 10.29
N ASP A 125 -10.83 -10.94 9.93
CA ASP A 125 -10.09 -11.98 9.24
C ASP A 125 -10.14 -11.81 7.72
N TYR A 126 -9.14 -12.37 7.05
CA TYR A 126 -9.11 -12.49 5.60
C TYR A 126 -9.80 -13.78 5.17
N ILE A 127 -10.65 -13.68 4.15
CA ILE A 127 -11.32 -14.79 3.48
C ILE A 127 -10.70 -14.93 2.09
N ALA A 128 -10.36 -16.17 1.70
CA ALA A 128 -9.84 -16.47 0.38
C ALA A 128 -10.97 -16.66 -0.64
N ASP A 129 -10.86 -16.02 -1.79
CA ASP A 129 -11.71 -16.18 -2.96
C ASP A 129 -10.84 -16.59 -4.16
N TYR A 130 -11.35 -17.52 -4.97
CA TYR A 130 -10.62 -18.18 -6.05
C TYR A 130 -11.38 -17.99 -7.37
N PHE A 131 -10.69 -17.50 -8.41
CA PHE A 131 -11.25 -17.23 -9.74
C PHE A 131 -10.87 -18.28 -10.77
#